data_AF-A0A520UMQ4-F1
#
_entry.id   AF-A0A520UMQ4-F1
#
_cell.length_a   1.000
_cell.length_b   1.000
_cell.length_c   1.000
_cell.angle_alpha   90.00
_cell.angle_beta   90.00
_cell.angle_gamma   90.00
#
_symmetry.space_group_name_H-M   'P 1'
#
loop_
_entity.id
_entity.type
_entity.pdbx_description
1 polymer ?
#
loop_
_entity_poly.entity_id
_entity_poly.type
_entity_poly.pdbx_seq_one_letter_code
_entity_poly.pdbx_strand_id
1 'polypeptide(L)' 'MSRSVYKYTVEVLKKVSFNPKLFKRELEKASKKLLPHEYTELMIWAKNFKFQNPHLYYVEV' A
#
# COMPACT_ATOMS: atom_id res chain seq x y z
N MET A 1 17.67 0.96 -11.68
CA MET A 1 17.60 -0.02 -10.58
C MET A 1 16.19 -0.58 -10.48
N SER A 2 16.04 -1.88 -10.23
CA SER A 2 14.77 -2.57 -10.43
C SER A 2 13.75 -2.20 -9.35
N ARG A 3 12.70 -1.44 -9.71
CA ARG A 3 11.53 -1.15 -8.85
C ARG A 3 10.65 -2.39 -8.61
N SER A 4 11.21 -3.59 -8.69
CA SER A 4 10.48 -4.86 -8.63
C SER A 4 9.78 -5.02 -7.28
N VAL A 5 10.44 -4.60 -6.20
CA VAL A 5 9.89 -4.71 -4.83
C VAL A 5 8.71 -3.76 -4.65
N TYR A 6 8.85 -2.49 -5.08
CA TYR A 6 7.76 -1.53 -5.08
C TYR A 6 6.55 -2.00 -5.92
N LYS A 7 6.78 -2.42 -7.18
CA LYS A 7 5.70 -2.90 -8.06
C LYS A 7 4.98 -4.11 -7.47
N TYR A 8 5.73 -5.10 -6.99
CA TYR A 8 5.16 -6.27 -6.31
C TYR A 8 4.31 -5.86 -5.11
N THR A 9 4.80 -4.93 -4.29
CA THR A 9 4.07 -4.44 -3.11
C THR A 9 2.76 -3.78 -3.49
N VAL A 10 2.75 -2.92 -4.52
CA VAL A 10 1.53 -2.28 -5.02
C VAL A 10 0.54 -3.31 -5.57
N GLU A 11 1.01 -4.33 -6.29
CA GLU A 11 0.12 -5.40 -6.79
C GLU A 11 -0.51 -6.21 -5.65
N VAL A 12 0.25 -6.54 -4.61
CA VAL A 12 -0.28 -7.22 -3.42
C VAL A 12 -1.33 -6.36 -2.74
N LEU A 13 -1.05 -5.07 -2.52
CA LEU A 13 -2.00 -4.12 -1.90
C LEU A 13 -3.29 -3.98 -2.71
N LYS A 14 -3.20 -3.93 -4.04
CA LYS A 14 -4.38 -3.94 -4.93
C LYS A 14 -5.18 -5.24 -4.82
N LYS A 15 -4.52 -6.39 -4.70
CA LYS A 15 -5.20 -7.69 -4.57
C LYS A 15 -5.93 -7.83 -3.24
N VAL A 16 -5.39 -7.26 -2.15
CA VAL A 16 -6.01 -7.33 -0.82
C VAL A 16 -6.94 -6.16 -0.49
N SER A 17 -7.13 -5.22 -1.43
CA SER A 17 -7.90 -3.98 -1.20
C SER A 17 -9.36 -4.23 -0.85
N PHE A 18 -9.93 -5.38 -1.23
CA PHE A 18 -11.29 -5.76 -0.87
C PHE A 18 -11.49 -5.93 0.64
N ASN A 19 -10.43 -6.18 1.41
CA ASN A 19 -10.49 -6.35 2.87
C ASN A 19 -9.59 -5.31 3.56
N PRO A 20 -10.17 -4.28 4.17
CA PRO A 20 -9.47 -3.19 4.84
C PRO A 20 -8.51 -3.65 5.95
N LYS A 21 -8.87 -4.72 6.69
CA LYS A 21 -8.00 -5.29 7.74
C LYS A 21 -6.78 -5.98 7.12
N LEU A 22 -6.95 -6.68 6.00
CA LEU A 22 -5.83 -7.29 5.27
C LEU A 22 -4.96 -6.22 4.61
N PHE A 23 -5.57 -5.19 4.03
CA PHE A 23 -4.86 -4.06 3.44
C PHE A 23 -3.95 -3.38 4.47
N LYS A 24 -4.45 -3.09 5.68
CA LYS A 24 -3.63 -2.52 6.77
C LYS A 24 -2.42 -3.41 7.11
N ARG A 25 -2.64 -4.72 7.24
CA ARG A 25 -1.57 -5.69 7.55
C ARG A 25 -0.51 -5.78 6.47
N GLU A 26 -0.89 -5.77 5.21
CA GLU A 26 0.07 -5.78 4.09
C GLU A 26 0.80 -4.45 3.95
N LEU A 27 0.14 -3.32 4.26
CA LEU A 27 0.77 -2.00 4.29
C LEU A 27 1.85 -1.92 5.41
N GLU A 28 1.57 -2.47 6.59
CA GLU A 28 2.54 -2.59 7.68
C GLU A 28 3.71 -3.52 7.35
N LYS A 29 3.50 -4.54 6.52
CA LYS A 29 4.59 -5.38 6.00
C LYS A 29 5.43 -4.63 4.97
N ALA A 30 4.80 -3.80 4.14
CA ALA A 30 5.47 -2.97 3.15
C ALA A 30 6.42 -1.96 3.81
N SER A 31 6.02 -1.34 4.92
CA SER A 31 6.86 -0.38 5.65
C SER A 31 8.19 -0.96 6.16
N LYS A 32 8.21 -2.28 6.43
CA LYS A 32 9.41 -3.00 6.87
C LYS A 32 10.29 -3.51 5.73
N LYS A 33 9.74 -3.60 4.50
CA LYS A 33 10.43 -4.16 3.33
C LYS A 33 10.98 -3.10 2.38
N LEU A 34 10.32 -1.95 2.30
CA LEU A 34 10.66 -0.89 1.36
C LEU A 34 11.73 0.02 1.92
N LEU A 35 12.53 0.60 1.02
CA LEU A 35 13.42 1.69 1.37
C LEU A 35 12.61 2.95 1.73
N PRO A 36 13.14 3.89 2.52
CA PRO A 36 12.39 5.06 2.98
C PRO A 36 11.76 5.89 1.85
N HIS A 37 12.45 6.01 0.71
CA HIS A 37 11.95 6.73 -0.46
C HIS A 37 10.82 5.98 -1.18
N GLU A 38 10.93 4.66 -1.32
CA GLU A 38 9.87 3.82 -1.92
C GLU A 38 8.63 3.78 -1.01
N TYR A 39 8.82 3.76 0.30
CA TYR A 39 7.73 3.83 1.27
C TYR A 39 7.00 5.18 1.19
N THR A 40 7.73 6.28 1.05
CA THR A 40 7.13 7.61 0.86
C THR A 40 6.28 7.65 -0.42
N GLU A 41 6.79 7.09 -1.53
CA GLU A 41 6.04 6.95 -2.78
C GLU A 41 4.79 6.06 -2.60
N LEU A 42 4.92 4.95 -1.86
CA LEU A 42 3.83 4.04 -1.53
C LEU A 42 2.72 4.75 -0.73
N MET A 43 3.08 5.62 0.21
CA MET A 43 2.11 6.36 1.02
C MET A 43 1.33 7.38 0.20
N ILE A 44 1.98 8.05 -0.76
CA ILE A 44 1.30 8.92 -1.72
C ILE A 44 0.33 8.09 -2.56
N TRP A 45 0.78 6.94 -3.08
CA TRP A 45 -0.06 6.03 -3.83
C TRP A 45 -1.26 5.53 -3.00
N ALA A 46 -1.05 5.11 -1.75
CA ALA A 46 -2.08 4.58 -0.88
C ALA A 46 -3.15 5.64 -0.55
N LYS A 47 -2.75 6.90 -0.33
CA LYS A 47 -3.69 8.02 -0.13
C LYS A 47 -4.58 8.23 -1.35
N ASN A 48 -3.99 8.26 -2.55
CA ASN A 48 -4.74 8.40 -3.80
C ASN A 48 -5.67 7.19 -4.05
N PHE A 49 -5.18 5.99 -3.76
CA PHE A 49 -5.94 4.76 -3.92
C PHE A 49 -7.15 4.70 -3.00
N LYS A 50 -7.03 5.19 -1.75
CA LYS A 50 -8.15 5.29 -0.80
C LYS A 50 -9.19 6.32 -1.23
N PHE A 51 -8.78 7.42 -1.85
CA PHE A 51 -9.72 8.41 -2.39
C PHE A 51 -10.63 7.80 -3.47
N GLN A 52 -10.12 6.85 -4.26
CA GLN A 52 -10.90 6.12 -5.26
C GLN A 52 -11.72 4.95 -4.68
N ASN A 53 -11.44 4.53 -3.45
CA ASN A 53 -12.00 3.33 -2.82
C ASN A 53 -12.59 3.65 -1.44
N PRO A 54 -13.87 4.07 -1.36
CA PRO A 54 -14.47 4.52 -0.11
C PRO A 54 -14.48 3.47 1.01
N HIS A 55 -14.48 2.19 0.65
CA HIS A 55 -14.38 1.07 1.59
C HIS A 55 -13.01 0.97 2.28
N LEU A 56 -12.02 1.79 1.94
CA LEU A 56 -10.72 1.81 2.61
C LEU A 56 -10.52 3.03 3.51
N TYR A 57 -11.47 3.99 3.59
CA TYR A 57 -11.28 5.24 4.34
C TYR A 57 -10.89 5.02 5.80
N TYR A 58 -11.44 3.99 6.44
CA TYR A 58 -11.23 3.65 7.85
C TYR A 58 -9.89 2.95 8.13
N VAL A 59 -9.08 2.65 7.11
CA VAL A 59 -7.71 2.14 7.33
C VAL A 59 -6.78 3.31 7.63
N GLU A 60 -6.13 3.36 8.79
CA GLU A 60 -5.08 4.36 9.03
C GLU A 60 -3.83 4.03 8.20
N VAL A 61 -3.32 5.01 7.46
CA VAL A 61 -2.14 4.96 6.59
C VAL A 61 -1.13 5.96 7.15
#